data_AF-A0A3D5FG30-F1
#
_entry.id   AF-A0A3D5FG30-F1
#
_cell.length_a   1.000
_cell.length_b   1.000
_cell.length_c   1.000
_cell.angle_alpha   90.00
_cell.angle_beta   90.00
_cell.angle_gamma   90.00
#
_symmetry.space_group_name_H-M   'P 1'
#
loop_
_entity.id
_entity.type
_entity.pdbx_description
1 polymer ?
#
loop_
_entity_poly.entity_id
_entity_poly.type
_entity_poly.pdbx_seq_one_letter_code
_entity_poly.pdbx_strand_id
1 'polypeptide(L)' 'MTTLKIGTRRSQLALWQAGYVRNALRHAHAGIDVELVGITTEG' A
#
# COMPACT_ATOMS: atom_id res chain seq x y z
N MET A 1 -4.39 -0.55 -17.62
CA MET A 1 -4.10 -1.05 -16.25
C MET A 1 -3.92 0.15 -15.36
N THR A 2 -4.71 0.28 -14.29
CA THR A 2 -4.62 1.41 -13.37
C THR A 2 -3.75 1.00 -12.19
N THR A 3 -2.62 1.67 -12.02
CA THR A 3 -1.70 1.41 -10.90
C THR A 3 -1.97 2.40 -9.78
N LEU A 4 -2.38 1.88 -8.62
CA LEU A 4 -2.59 2.65 -7.39
C LEU A 4 -1.31 2.62 -6.55
N LYS A 5 -0.83 3.79 -6.11
CA LYS A 5 0.33 3.90 -5.21
C LYS A 5 -0.13 4.23 -3.80
N ILE A 6 0.24 3.41 -2.83
CA ILE A 6 -0.03 3.63 -1.40
C ILE A 6 1.24 4.13 -0.74
N GLY A 7 1.25 5.41 -0.33
CA GLY A 7 2.30 5.95 0.53
C GLY A 7 2.14 5.42 1.96
N THR A 8 3.21 4.87 2.54
CA THR A 8 3.19 4.38 3.94
C THR A 8 4.48 4.70 4.68
N ARG A 9 4.39 4.89 6.00
CA ARG A 9 5.59 5.06 6.86
C ARG A 9 6.44 3.79 6.83
N ARG A 10 7.74 3.94 7.07
CA ARG A 10 8.70 2.82 7.08
C ARG A 10 8.69 1.97 8.36
N SER A 11 7.81 2.25 9.33
CA SER A 11 7.69 1.40 10.53
C SER A 11 7.07 0.04 10.18
N GLN A 12 7.46 -1.01 10.91
CA GLN A 12 7.00 -2.38 10.63
C GLN A 12 5.46 -2.50 10.66
N LEU A 13 4.81 -1.83 11.63
CA LEU A 13 3.35 -1.80 11.73
C LEU A 13 2.71 -1.12 10.50
N ALA A 14 3.27 0.01 10.04
CA ALA A 14 2.73 0.74 8.90
C ALA A 14 2.88 -0.03 7.58
N LEU A 15 3.99 -0.76 7.42
CA LEU A 15 4.18 -1.66 6.27
C LEU A 15 3.18 -2.83 6.32
N TRP A 16 2.95 -3.42 7.49
CA TRP A 16 1.94 -4.47 7.65
C TRP A 16 0.53 -3.96 7.33
N GLN A 17 0.15 -2.80 7.87
CA GLN A 17 -1.13 -2.15 7.61
C GLN A 17 -1.32 -1.84 6.12
N ALA A 18 -0.31 -1.29 5.46
CA ALA A 18 -0.36 -1.00 4.03
C ALA A 18 -0.45 -2.27 3.18
N GLY A 19 0.24 -3.34 3.58
CA GLY A 19 0.12 -4.67 2.96
C GLY A 19 -1.27 -5.27 3.10
N TYR A 20 -1.91 -5.10 4.27
CA TYR A 20 -3.30 -5.53 4.48
C TYR A 20 -4.27 -4.80 3.54
N VAL A 21 -4.18 -3.47 3.46
CA VAL A 21 -5.03 -2.66 2.58
C VAL A 21 -4.81 -3.02 1.11
N ARG A 22 -3.55 -3.19 0.68
CA ARG A 22 -3.20 -3.64 -0.68
C ARG A 22 -3.91 -4.94 -1.06
N ASN A 23 -3.88 -5.93 -0.16
CA ASN A 23 -4.48 -7.23 -0.42
C ASN A 23 -6.01 -7.12 -0.51
N ALA A 24 -6.65 -6.33 0.35
CA ALA A 24 -8.08 -6.08 0.30
C ALA A 24 -8.51 -5.40 -1.02
N LEU A 25 -7.74 -4.40 -1.47
CA LEU A 25 -8.01 -3.70 -2.74
C LEU A 25 -7.88 -4.61 -3.95
N ARG A 26 -6.82 -5.45 -3.99
CA ARG A 26 -6.63 -6.43 -5.07
C ARG A 26 -7.73 -7.49 -5.09
N HIS A 27 -8.29 -7.84 -3.93
CA HIS A 27 -9.40 -8.79 -3.84
C HIS A 27 -10.72 -8.17 -4.32
N ALA A 28 -11.01 -6.92 -3.92
CA ALA A 28 -12.26 -6.23 -4.26
C ALA A 28 -12.31 -5.74 -5.72
N HIS A 29 -11.15 -5.45 -6.32
CA HIS A 29 -11.06 -4.88 -7.65
C HIS A 29 -10.11 -5.71 -8.53
N ALA A 30 -10.67 -6.62 -9.33
CA ALA A 30 -9.90 -7.35 -10.31
C ALA A 30 -9.37 -6.39 -11.40
N GLY A 31 -8.05 -6.34 -11.58
CA GLY A 31 -7.40 -5.58 -12.66
C GLY A 31 -6.74 -4.26 -12.26
N ILE A 32 -6.69 -3.94 -10.96
CA ILE A 32 -5.81 -2.88 -10.44
C ILE A 32 -4.50 -3.47 -9.96
N ASP A 33 -3.40 -2.77 -10.24
CA ASP A 33 -2.14 -3.05 -9.57
C ASP A 33 -1.94 -2.07 -8.41
N VAL A 34 -1.30 -2.53 -7.34
CA VAL A 34 -1.13 -1.75 -6.12
C VAL A 34 0.32 -1.83 -5.67
N GLU A 35 0.98 -0.67 -5.64
CA GLU A 35 2.38 -0.50 -5.25
C GLU A 35 2.48 0.18 -3.88
N LEU A 36 3.36 -0.32 -3.00
CA LEU A 36 3.62 0.29 -1.70
C LEU A 36 4.87 1.18 -1.79
N VAL A 37 4.71 2.47 -1.50
CA VAL A 37 5.78 3.46 -1.53
C VAL A 37 6.11 3.87 -0.10
N GLY A 38 7.30 3.47 0.37
CA GLY A 38 7.79 3.85 1.69
C GLY A 38 8.20 5.32 1.73
N ILE A 39 7.54 6.11 2.56
CA ILE A 39 7.87 7.52 2.78
C ILE A 39 8.60 7.71 4.11
N THR A 40 9.55 8.64 4.12
CA THR A 40 10.22 9.10 5.35
C THR A 40 9.48 10.33 5.83
N THR A 41 9.03 10.29 7.07
CA THR A 41 8.42 11.43 7.76
C THR A 41 9.39 11.89 8.83
N GLU A 42 9.54 13.19 9.03
CA GLU A 42 10.54 13.75 9.97
C GLU A 42 10.22 13.53 11.46
N GLY A 43 9.03 13.01 11.79
CA GLY A 43 8.62 12.69 13.16
C GLY A 43 7.26 13.27 13.45
#